data_AF-V9LEE0-F1
#
_entry.id   AF-V9LEE0-F1
#
_cell.length_a   1.000
_cell.length_b   1.000
_cell.length_c   1.000
_cell.angle_alpha   90.00
_cell.angle_beta   90.00
_cell.angle_gamma   90.00
#
_symmetry.space_group_name_H-M   'P 1'
#
loop_
_entity.id
_entity.type
_entity.pdbx_description
1 polymer ?
#
loop_
_entity_poly.entity_id
_entity_poly.type
_entity_poly.pdbx_seq_one_letter_code
_entity_poly.pdbx_strand_id
1 'polypeptide(L)'
;DLSDAGPLSELVNGALTCKYHKCPYIMGTTNQPVKTTPNHGLHLSFRLVPFSNNAEPANGFLNRYLQRKLIESENDANANNSELLDVLNWVPKLWYHLHTFLDMHSTSDFLIGPCFFLSSPVNVAEFREWFIDLWNYSILPYLQEGVKDGIKTYGKKAMWEDPSKWVKDTLPWSTALQDRSKIFHLPPQNTGSQVTGPPTDTRKVKETAPSSLESDPLMTMLLRP
;
A
#
# COMPACT_ATOMS: atom_id res chain seq x y z
N ASP A 1 -7.06 -3.23 29.74
CA ASP A 1 -6.30 -4.47 29.97
C ASP A 1 -7.16 -5.70 29.73
N LEU A 2 -6.84 -6.47 28.69
CA LEU A 2 -7.38 -7.81 28.41
C LEU A 2 -6.36 -8.89 28.86
N SER A 3 -5.50 -8.54 29.82
CA SER A 3 -4.35 -9.34 30.24
C SER A 3 -4.70 -10.50 31.18
N ASP A 4 -5.97 -10.60 31.59
CA ASP A 4 -6.44 -11.69 32.45
C ASP A 4 -7.34 -12.63 31.64
N ALA A 5 -6.87 -13.86 31.42
CA ALA A 5 -7.55 -14.88 30.62
C ALA A 5 -8.66 -15.61 31.41
N GLY A 6 -8.71 -15.43 32.73
CA GLY A 6 -9.69 -16.05 33.63
C GLY A 6 -11.15 -15.74 33.26
N PRO A 7 -11.56 -14.46 33.17
CA PRO A 7 -12.95 -14.07 32.90
C PRO A 7 -13.50 -14.58 31.55
N LEU A 8 -12.64 -14.63 30.53
CA LEU A 8 -12.99 -15.13 29.20
C LEU A 8 -13.23 -16.64 29.21
N SER A 9 -12.43 -17.40 29.97
CA SER A 9 -12.57 -18.85 30.08
C SER A 9 -13.86 -19.27 30.78
N GLU A 10 -14.27 -18.54 31.84
CA GLU A 10 -15.52 -18.81 32.56
C GLU A 10 -16.76 -18.50 31.69
N LEU A 11 -16.73 -17.40 30.94
CA LEU A 11 -17.81 -17.01 30.03
C LEU A 11 -18.01 -18.03 28.90
N VAL A 12 -16.90 -18.52 28.31
CA VAL A 12 -16.94 -19.54 27.25
C VAL A 12 -17.42 -20.87 27.81
N ASN A 13 -16.93 -21.30 28.99
CA ASN A 13 -17.37 -22.53 29.62
C ASN A 13 -18.86 -22.47 30.02
N GLY A 14 -19.35 -21.32 30.48
CA GLY A 14 -20.78 -21.10 30.72
C GLY A 14 -21.64 -21.30 29.47
N ALA A 15 -21.19 -20.83 28.31
CA ALA A 15 -21.90 -21.00 27.04
C ALA A 15 -21.87 -22.46 26.51
N LEU A 16 -20.77 -23.19 26.75
CA LEU A 16 -20.54 -24.56 26.26
C LEU A 16 -21.24 -25.64 27.11
N THR A 17 -21.68 -25.32 28.33
CA THR A 17 -22.42 -26.27 29.20
C THR A 17 -23.89 -26.44 28.82
N CYS A 18 -24.37 -25.74 27.78
CA CYS A 18 -25.69 -25.94 27.18
C CYS A 18 -25.82 -27.36 26.60
N LYS A 19 -26.44 -28.28 27.35
CA LYS A 19 -26.83 -29.59 26.83
C LYS A 19 -27.95 -29.41 25.79
N TYR A 20 -27.79 -30.06 24.64
CA TYR A 20 -28.70 -30.22 23.49
C TYR A 20 -28.45 -29.37 22.23
N HIS A 21 -28.89 -29.95 21.10
CA HIS A 21 -28.66 -29.70 19.66
C HIS A 21 -28.79 -28.25 19.11
N LYS A 22 -28.74 -27.21 19.94
CA LYS A 22 -28.69 -25.78 19.56
C LYS A 22 -27.74 -25.01 20.49
N CYS A 23 -26.46 -25.38 20.52
CA CYS A 23 -25.45 -24.62 21.24
C CYS A 23 -25.04 -23.38 20.41
N PRO A 24 -24.88 -22.18 21.00
CA PRO A 24 -24.42 -21.01 20.27
C PRO A 24 -22.99 -21.19 19.75
N TYR A 25 -22.73 -20.74 18.52
CA TYR A 25 -21.37 -20.65 17.99
C TYR A 25 -20.75 -19.32 18.43
N ILE A 26 -19.57 -19.38 19.04
CA ILE A 26 -18.77 -18.19 19.38
C ILE A 26 -17.69 -18.06 18.32
N MET A 27 -17.66 -16.92 17.61
CA MET A 27 -16.60 -16.58 16.68
C MET A 27 -15.83 -15.37 17.23
N GLY A 28 -14.53 -15.57 17.47
CA GLY A 28 -13.60 -14.50 17.79
C GLY A 28 -12.75 -14.15 16.57
N THR A 29 -12.47 -12.87 16.37
CA THR A 29 -11.48 -12.40 15.39
C THR A 29 -10.29 -11.79 16.12
N THR A 30 -9.08 -12.05 15.65
CA THR A 30 -7.85 -11.44 16.16
C THR A 30 -6.98 -11.04 14.99
N ASN A 31 -6.35 -9.87 15.08
CA ASN A 31 -5.37 -9.37 14.13
C ASN A 31 -3.92 -9.68 14.56
N GLN A 32 -3.74 -10.34 15.71
CA GLN A 32 -2.42 -10.76 16.14
C GLN A 32 -1.93 -11.92 15.28
N PRO A 33 -0.68 -11.90 14.78
CA PRO A 33 -0.10 -13.06 14.13
C PRO A 33 -0.22 -14.25 15.07
N VAL A 34 -0.54 -15.43 14.53
CA VAL A 34 -0.69 -16.67 15.32
C VAL A 34 0.65 -17.01 15.94
N LYS A 35 0.97 -16.38 17.07
CA LYS A 35 2.03 -16.81 17.94
C LYS A 35 1.47 -18.04 18.64
N THR A 36 2.10 -19.18 18.41
CA THR A 36 1.84 -20.44 19.12
C THR A 36 2.23 -20.34 20.61
N THR A 37 2.25 -19.16 21.20
CA THR A 37 2.30 -18.99 22.65
C THR A 37 0.91 -19.34 23.18
N PRO A 38 0.79 -20.39 24.01
CA PRO A 38 -0.51 -20.84 24.44
C PRO A 38 -1.10 -19.75 25.34
N ASN A 39 -2.22 -19.14 24.97
CA ASN A 39 -3.09 -18.57 25.99
C ASN A 39 -3.72 -19.77 26.69
N HIS A 40 -3.22 -20.11 27.88
CA HIS A 40 -3.33 -21.43 28.53
C HIS A 40 -4.77 -21.90 28.83
N GLY A 41 -5.82 -21.15 28.47
CA GLY A 41 -7.23 -21.58 28.58
C GLY A 41 -8.05 -21.54 27.29
N LEU A 42 -7.75 -20.65 26.33
CA LEU A 42 -8.61 -20.43 25.16
C LEU A 42 -8.32 -21.38 23.98
N HIS A 43 -7.08 -21.86 23.84
CA HIS A 43 -6.71 -22.79 22.77
C HIS A 43 -7.41 -24.16 22.90
N LEU A 44 -7.84 -24.52 24.11
CA LEU A 44 -8.57 -25.77 24.35
C LEU A 44 -10.05 -25.68 23.93
N SER A 45 -10.60 -24.47 23.84
CA SER A 45 -12.02 -24.25 23.55
C SER A 45 -12.30 -23.65 22.15
N PHE A 46 -11.26 -23.14 21.46
CA PHE A 46 -11.39 -22.57 20.12
C PHE A 46 -10.47 -23.24 19.11
N ARG A 47 -11.03 -23.59 17.95
CA ARG A 47 -10.25 -23.92 16.76
C ARG A 47 -9.80 -22.62 16.10
N LEU A 48 -8.50 -22.34 16.12
CA LEU A 48 -7.95 -21.24 15.33
C LEU A 48 -7.97 -21.61 13.84
N VAL A 49 -8.55 -20.74 13.03
CA VAL A 49 -8.51 -20.83 11.57
C VAL A 49 -7.66 -19.65 11.08
N PRO A 50 -6.42 -19.88 10.62
CA PRO A 50 -5.59 -18.80 10.12
C PRO A 50 -6.18 -18.25 8.82
N PHE A 51 -6.34 -16.93 8.76
CA PHE A 51 -6.69 -16.22 7.54
C PHE A 51 -5.41 -15.65 6.93
N SER A 52 -4.99 -16.22 5.80
CA SER A 52 -3.93 -15.64 4.98
C SER A 52 -4.53 -14.73 3.92
N ASN A 53 -3.89 -13.59 3.66
CA ASN A 53 -4.28 -12.69 2.57
C ASN A 53 -4.12 -13.36 1.18
N ASN A 54 -3.31 -14.42 1.09
CA ASN A 54 -2.96 -15.10 -0.17
C ASN A 54 -3.67 -16.45 -0.34
N ALA A 55 -4.59 -16.81 0.56
CA ALA A 55 -5.32 -18.07 0.50
C ALA A 55 -6.85 -17.84 0.43
N GLU A 56 -7.59 -18.88 0.07
CA GLU A 56 -9.04 -18.88 0.24
C GLU A 56 -9.37 -18.77 1.74
N PRO A 57 -10.32 -17.90 2.18
CA PRO A 57 -11.34 -17.21 1.39
C PRO A 57 -11.02 -15.75 1.03
N ALA A 58 -9.84 -15.23 1.39
CA ALA A 58 -9.42 -13.88 0.99
C ALA A 58 -9.32 -13.77 -0.54
N ASN A 59 -8.85 -14.85 -1.19
CA ASN A 59 -8.81 -14.93 -2.63
C ASN A 59 -10.22 -14.87 -3.25
N GLY A 60 -10.41 -13.95 -4.19
CA GLY A 60 -11.70 -13.68 -4.84
C GLY A 60 -12.75 -12.99 -3.96
N PHE A 61 -12.43 -12.57 -2.73
CA PHE A 61 -13.38 -11.85 -1.86
C PHE A 61 -13.92 -10.59 -2.55
N LEU A 62 -13.02 -9.75 -3.07
CA LEU A 62 -13.40 -8.49 -3.70
C LEU A 62 -14.30 -8.72 -4.92
N ASN A 63 -14.01 -9.73 -5.75
CA ASN A 63 -14.88 -10.10 -6.86
C ASN A 63 -16.27 -10.52 -6.36
N ARG A 64 -16.35 -11.49 -5.42
CA ARG A 64 -17.64 -11.95 -4.88
C ARG A 64 -18.44 -10.83 -4.22
N TYR A 65 -17.77 -9.94 -3.50
CA TYR A 65 -18.40 -8.78 -2.86
C TYR A 65 -19.01 -7.84 -3.89
N LEU A 66 -18.26 -7.46 -4.93
CA LEU A 66 -18.74 -6.56 -5.98
C LEU A 66 -19.88 -7.19 -6.79
N GLN A 67 -19.79 -8.47 -7.11
CA GLN A 67 -20.86 -9.21 -7.79
C GLN A 67 -22.13 -9.27 -6.93
N ARG A 68 -21.99 -9.54 -5.63
CA ARG A 68 -23.11 -9.51 -4.68
C ARG A 68 -23.73 -8.11 -4.60
N LYS A 69 -22.90 -7.07 -4.52
CA LYS A 69 -23.34 -5.67 -4.47
C LYS A 69 -24.12 -5.28 -5.72
N LEU A 70 -23.74 -5.81 -6.90
CA LEU A 70 -24.50 -5.64 -8.14
C LEU A 70 -25.87 -6.31 -8.07
N ILE A 71 -25.93 -7.57 -7.63
CA ILE A 71 -27.19 -8.34 -7.52
C ILE A 71 -28.14 -7.70 -6.50
N GLU A 72 -27.60 -7.18 -5.39
CA GLU A 72 -28.37 -6.51 -4.34
C GLU A 72 -28.76 -5.07 -4.71
N SER A 73 -28.23 -4.52 -5.81
CA SER A 73 -28.67 -3.21 -6.30
C SER A 73 -30.06 -3.36 -6.92
N GLU A 74 -31.03 -2.56 -6.46
CA GLU A 74 -32.46 -2.62 -6.87
C GLU A 74 -32.72 -2.28 -8.35
N ASN A 75 -31.67 -2.22 -9.18
CA ASN A 75 -31.73 -1.80 -10.57
C ASN A 75 -31.37 -2.96 -11.50
N ASP A 76 -32.38 -3.71 -11.96
CA ASP A 76 -32.21 -4.84 -12.89
C ASP A 76 -31.51 -4.45 -14.21
N ALA A 77 -31.57 -3.18 -14.60
CA ALA A 77 -30.85 -2.67 -15.77
C ALA A 77 -29.32 -2.73 -15.61
N ASN A 78 -28.81 -2.68 -14.38
CA ASN A 78 -27.38 -2.76 -14.10
C ASN A 78 -26.83 -4.17 -14.28
N ALA A 79 -27.62 -5.22 -14.00
CA ALA A 79 -27.18 -6.60 -14.13
C ALA A 79 -26.84 -6.99 -15.58
N ASN A 80 -27.46 -6.31 -16.56
CA ASN A 80 -27.21 -6.52 -17.99
C ASN A 80 -26.27 -5.46 -18.61
N ASN A 81 -25.74 -4.54 -17.80
CA ASN A 81 -24.83 -3.51 -18.29
C ASN A 81 -23.41 -4.09 -18.41
N SER A 82 -22.99 -4.39 -19.64
CA SER A 82 -21.67 -4.97 -19.92
C SER A 82 -20.51 -4.08 -19.48
N GLU A 83 -20.62 -2.76 -19.64
CA GLU A 83 -19.58 -1.81 -19.23
C GLU A 83 -19.43 -1.78 -17.71
N LEU A 84 -20.54 -1.88 -16.97
CA LEU A 84 -20.51 -2.00 -15.51
C LEU A 84 -19.86 -3.32 -15.07
N LEU A 85 -20.16 -4.43 -15.75
CA LEU A 85 -19.50 -5.72 -15.48
C LEU A 85 -17.99 -5.65 -15.74
N ASP A 86 -17.56 -4.97 -16.82
CA ASP A 86 -16.15 -4.75 -17.12
C ASP A 86 -15.46 -3.93 -16.02
N VAL A 87 -16.12 -2.87 -15.54
CA VAL A 87 -15.66 -2.07 -14.39
C VAL A 87 -15.48 -2.95 -13.15
N LEU A 88 -16.50 -3.71 -12.75
CA LEU A 88 -16.45 -4.54 -11.55
C LEU A 88 -15.43 -5.69 -11.66
N ASN A 89 -15.23 -6.24 -12.86
CA ASN A 89 -14.21 -7.26 -13.12
C ASN A 89 -12.78 -6.68 -13.19
N TRP A 90 -12.66 -5.39 -13.46
CA TRP A 90 -11.38 -4.69 -13.47
C TRP A 90 -10.86 -4.38 -12.07
N VAL A 91 -11.74 -4.05 -11.11
CA VAL A 91 -11.35 -3.69 -9.73
C VAL A 91 -10.46 -4.74 -9.04
N PRO A 92 -10.77 -6.06 -9.07
CA PRO A 92 -9.89 -7.07 -8.50
C PRO A 92 -8.50 -7.12 -9.16
N LYS A 93 -8.42 -6.87 -10.47
CA LYS A 93 -7.15 -6.83 -11.21
C LYS A 93 -6.31 -5.63 -10.79
N LEU A 94 -6.94 -4.47 -10.64
CA LEU A 94 -6.30 -3.27 -10.10
C LEU A 94 -5.76 -3.55 -8.69
N TRP A 95 -6.61 -4.06 -7.79
CA TRP A 95 -6.19 -4.35 -6.41
C TRP A 95 -4.97 -5.28 -6.39
N TYR A 96 -4.98 -6.34 -7.20
CA TYR A 96 -3.85 -7.25 -7.31
C TYR A 96 -2.60 -6.57 -7.86
N HIS A 97 -2.72 -5.75 -8.90
CA HIS A 97 -1.61 -4.98 -9.46
C HIS A 97 -0.96 -4.08 -8.40
N LEU A 98 -1.77 -3.37 -7.61
CA LEU A 98 -1.30 -2.53 -6.51
C LEU A 98 -0.67 -3.33 -5.36
N HIS A 99 -1.23 -4.50 -5.06
CA HIS A 99 -0.67 -5.41 -4.07
C HIS A 99 0.73 -5.90 -4.48
N THR A 100 0.89 -6.40 -5.70
CA THR A 100 2.20 -6.82 -6.25
C THR A 100 3.20 -5.67 -6.27
N PHE A 101 2.73 -4.48 -6.62
CA PHE A 101 3.55 -3.27 -6.63
C PHE A 101 4.14 -2.97 -5.24
N LEU A 102 3.31 -2.96 -4.18
CA LEU A 102 3.76 -2.71 -2.82
C LEU A 102 4.64 -3.84 -2.28
N ASP A 103 4.33 -5.09 -2.60
CA ASP A 103 5.15 -6.25 -2.19
C ASP A 103 6.60 -6.15 -2.71
N MET A 104 6.77 -5.62 -3.93
CA MET A 104 8.09 -5.45 -4.53
C MET A 104 8.86 -4.22 -3.99
N HIS A 105 8.14 -3.13 -3.72
CA HIS A 105 8.74 -1.80 -3.54
C HIS A 105 8.58 -1.18 -2.14
N SER A 106 7.84 -1.81 -1.24
CA SER A 106 7.57 -1.31 0.11
C SER A 106 8.03 -2.30 1.20
N THR A 107 7.84 -1.92 2.46
CA THR A 107 8.01 -2.81 3.62
C THR A 107 6.72 -3.59 3.88
N SER A 108 6.78 -4.63 4.72
CA SER A 108 5.64 -5.48 5.06
C SER A 108 4.48 -4.74 5.75
N ASP A 109 4.71 -3.52 6.22
CA ASP A 109 3.70 -2.69 6.89
C ASP A 109 2.77 -1.99 5.87
N PHE A 110 3.15 -1.96 4.59
CA PHE A 110 2.36 -1.36 3.52
C PHE A 110 1.60 -2.44 2.74
N LEU A 111 0.44 -2.82 3.28
CA LEU A 111 -0.50 -3.73 2.64
C LEU A 111 -1.74 -2.97 2.19
N ILE A 112 -2.09 -3.09 0.91
CA ILE A 112 -3.34 -2.55 0.39
C ILE A 112 -4.49 -3.54 0.57
N GLY A 113 -5.44 -3.20 1.44
CA GLY A 113 -6.64 -4.00 1.67
C GLY A 113 -7.72 -3.76 0.60
N PRO A 114 -8.66 -4.70 0.42
CA PRO A 114 -9.80 -4.52 -0.47
C PRO A 114 -10.78 -3.43 -0.01
N CYS A 115 -10.64 -2.92 1.24
CA CYS A 115 -11.51 -1.92 1.84
C CYS A 115 -11.65 -0.62 1.04
N PHE A 116 -10.60 -0.19 0.33
CA PHE A 116 -10.64 0.97 -0.57
C PHE A 116 -11.75 0.86 -1.62
N PHE A 117 -12.13 -0.36 -1.99
CA PHE A 117 -13.03 -0.63 -3.11
C PHE A 117 -14.45 -1.01 -2.70
N LEU A 118 -14.72 -1.26 -1.41
CA LEU A 118 -16.04 -1.75 -0.98
C LEU A 118 -17.14 -0.69 -1.15
N SER A 119 -16.78 0.59 -1.08
CA SER A 119 -17.69 1.71 -1.30
C SER A 119 -17.95 2.01 -2.78
N SER A 120 -17.40 1.24 -3.72
CA SER A 120 -17.52 1.54 -5.16
C SER A 120 -18.98 1.63 -5.63
N PRO A 121 -19.38 2.69 -6.34
CA PRO A 121 -20.73 2.81 -6.90
C PRO A 121 -21.10 1.68 -7.86
N VAL A 122 -22.39 1.35 -7.94
CA VAL A 122 -22.94 0.38 -8.91
C VAL A 122 -23.57 1.14 -10.09
N ASN A 123 -22.79 2.06 -10.64
CA ASN A 123 -23.13 2.90 -11.76
C ASN A 123 -21.84 3.37 -12.42
N VAL A 124 -21.71 3.26 -13.74
CA VAL A 124 -20.46 3.56 -14.45
C VAL A 124 -20.05 5.02 -14.31
N ALA A 125 -21.00 5.96 -14.42
CA ALA A 125 -20.70 7.38 -14.37
C ALA A 125 -20.24 7.81 -12.96
N GLU A 126 -20.95 7.36 -11.93
CA GLU A 126 -20.57 7.61 -10.54
C GLU A 126 -19.25 6.92 -10.18
N PHE A 127 -19.07 5.66 -10.61
CA PHE A 127 -17.84 4.92 -10.37
C PHE A 127 -16.62 5.64 -10.95
N ARG A 128 -16.74 6.16 -12.17
CA ARG A 128 -15.66 6.88 -12.85
C ARG A 128 -15.16 8.06 -12.03
N GLU A 129 -16.07 8.93 -11.59
CA GLU A 129 -15.72 10.11 -10.80
C GLU A 129 -15.16 9.71 -9.44
N TRP A 130 -15.85 8.79 -8.77
CA TRP A 130 -15.41 8.21 -7.50
C TRP A 130 -14.01 7.60 -7.58
N PHE A 131 -13.69 6.87 -8.66
CA PHE A 131 -12.41 6.19 -8.81
C PHE A 131 -11.27 7.18 -9.04
N ILE A 132 -11.49 8.23 -9.84
CA ILE A 132 -10.49 9.27 -10.07
C ILE A 132 -10.11 9.93 -8.74
N ASP A 133 -11.11 10.25 -7.92
CA ASP A 133 -10.87 10.84 -6.60
C ASP A 133 -10.18 9.86 -5.65
N LEU A 134 -10.65 8.61 -5.58
CA LEU A 134 -10.02 7.54 -4.80
C LEU A 134 -8.55 7.37 -5.18
N TRP A 135 -8.25 7.35 -6.48
CA TRP A 135 -6.89 7.22 -6.99
C TRP A 135 -6.03 8.39 -6.54
N ASN A 136 -6.46 9.62 -6.85
CA ASN A 136 -5.65 10.82 -6.67
C ASN A 136 -5.44 11.17 -5.20
N TYR A 137 -6.45 10.97 -4.34
CA TYR A 137 -6.45 11.46 -2.97
C TYR A 137 -6.20 10.38 -1.91
N SER A 138 -6.30 9.09 -2.26
CA SER A 138 -6.14 8.00 -1.28
C SER A 138 -5.12 6.96 -1.72
N ILE A 139 -5.28 6.37 -2.91
CA ILE A 139 -4.38 5.30 -3.38
C ILE A 139 -3.00 5.88 -3.68
N LEU A 140 -2.92 6.93 -4.49
CA LEU A 140 -1.64 7.48 -4.93
C LEU A 140 -0.78 7.97 -3.73
N PRO A 141 -1.30 8.76 -2.77
CA PRO A 141 -0.53 9.14 -1.59
C PRO A 141 -0.05 7.93 -0.77
N TYR A 142 -0.87 6.89 -0.65
CA TYR A 142 -0.50 5.67 0.07
C TYR A 142 0.65 4.92 -0.62
N LEU A 143 0.61 4.80 -1.95
CA LEU A 143 1.71 4.21 -2.73
C LEU A 143 3.00 5.04 -2.60
N GLN A 144 2.89 6.37 -2.61
CA GLN A 144 4.04 7.26 -2.40
C GLN A 144 4.70 7.02 -1.05
N GLU A 145 3.90 6.87 0.01
CA GLU A 145 4.39 6.60 1.35
C GLU A 145 5.05 5.22 1.45
N GLY A 146 4.43 4.18 0.89
CA GLY A 146 4.99 2.83 0.88
C GLY A 146 6.31 2.74 0.13
N VAL A 147 6.44 3.43 -1.00
CA VAL A 147 7.70 3.47 -1.76
C VAL A 147 8.76 4.26 -1.00
N LYS A 148 8.39 5.40 -0.40
CA LYS A 148 9.31 6.20 0.41
C LYS A 148 9.87 5.41 1.59
N ASP A 149 9.01 4.63 2.27
CA ASP A 149 9.43 3.77 3.37
C ASP A 149 10.31 2.60 2.90
N GLY A 150 9.94 1.97 1.78
CA GLY A 150 10.75 0.93 1.14
C GLY A 150 12.16 1.43 0.78
N ILE A 151 12.27 2.63 0.22
CA ILE A 151 13.57 3.26 -0.09
C ILE A 151 14.36 3.58 1.18
N LYS A 152 13.70 4.09 2.22
CA LYS A 152 14.34 4.39 3.51
C LYS A 152 14.92 3.14 4.16
N THR A 153 14.22 2.01 4.05
CA THR A 153 14.58 0.75 4.73
C THR A 153 15.56 -0.10 3.92
N TYR A 154 15.34 -0.24 2.60
CA TYR A 154 16.12 -1.13 1.73
C TYR A 154 17.07 -0.41 0.77
N GLY A 155 17.07 0.92 0.75
CA GLY A 155 17.77 1.72 -0.26
C GLY A 155 17.03 1.74 -1.60
N LYS A 156 17.65 2.33 -2.62
CA LYS A 156 17.06 2.37 -3.97
C LYS A 156 17.06 0.97 -4.59
N LYS A 157 15.89 0.33 -4.65
CA LYS A 157 15.65 -0.89 -5.46
C LYS A 157 15.63 -0.57 -6.96
N ALA A 158 15.58 -1.63 -7.79
CA ALA A 158 15.54 -1.58 -9.25
C ALA A 158 14.52 -0.58 -9.82
N MET A 159 14.72 -0.17 -11.09
CA MET A 159 13.75 0.64 -11.83
C MET A 159 12.36 0.00 -11.74
N TRP A 160 11.38 0.83 -11.46
CA TRP A 160 10.00 0.48 -11.16
C TRP A 160 9.12 1.11 -12.24
N GLU A 161 8.09 0.38 -12.68
CA GLU A 161 7.08 0.92 -13.58
C GLU A 161 6.02 1.67 -12.77
N ASP A 162 5.68 2.88 -13.21
CA ASP A 162 4.65 3.68 -12.56
C ASP A 162 3.29 2.94 -12.63
N PRO A 163 2.68 2.56 -11.50
CA PRO A 163 1.42 1.83 -11.48
C PRO A 163 0.28 2.62 -12.13
N SER A 164 0.37 3.96 -12.15
CA SER A 164 -0.62 4.80 -12.85
C SER A 164 -0.65 4.56 -14.36
N LYS A 165 0.46 4.10 -14.95
CA LYS A 165 0.52 3.75 -16.38
C LYS A 165 -0.41 2.57 -16.67
N TRP A 166 -0.29 1.50 -15.89
CA TRP A 166 -1.18 0.35 -16.01
C TRP A 166 -2.65 0.77 -15.83
N VAL A 167 -2.93 1.64 -14.86
CA VAL A 167 -4.29 2.17 -14.64
C VAL A 167 -4.80 2.89 -15.89
N LYS A 168 -4.04 3.86 -16.42
CA LYS A 168 -4.42 4.63 -17.60
C LYS A 168 -4.64 3.75 -18.83
N ASP A 169 -3.81 2.73 -19.01
CA ASP A 169 -3.87 1.84 -20.16
C ASP A 169 -5.06 0.87 -20.10
N THR A 170 -5.52 0.52 -18.90
CA THR A 170 -6.52 -0.54 -18.68
C THR A 170 -7.88 -0.05 -18.18
N LEU A 171 -8.12 1.27 -18.13
CA LEU A 171 -9.41 1.82 -17.70
C LEU A 171 -10.59 1.17 -18.47
N PRO A 172 -11.58 0.61 -17.77
CA PRO A 172 -12.60 -0.26 -18.36
C PRO A 172 -13.82 0.46 -18.95
N TRP A 173 -13.90 1.79 -18.88
CA TRP A 173 -15.04 2.56 -19.40
C TRP A 173 -14.74 3.24 -20.73
N SER A 174 -15.79 3.45 -21.52
CA SER A 174 -15.76 4.00 -22.88
C SER A 174 -15.11 5.39 -22.99
N THR A 175 -15.29 6.26 -22.00
CA THR A 175 -14.68 7.61 -21.98
C THR A 175 -13.25 7.64 -21.44
N ALA A 176 -12.63 6.48 -21.17
CA ALA A 176 -11.31 6.36 -20.54
C ALA A 176 -10.26 7.29 -21.13
N LEU A 177 -10.23 7.45 -22.46
CA LEU A 177 -9.23 8.26 -23.15
C LEU A 177 -9.22 9.72 -22.66
N GLN A 178 -10.38 10.27 -22.30
CA GLN A 178 -10.53 11.64 -21.79
C GLN A 178 -10.10 11.76 -20.33
N ASP A 179 -10.21 10.68 -19.56
CA ASP A 179 -9.93 10.65 -18.12
C ASP A 179 -8.49 10.24 -17.79
N ARG A 180 -7.75 9.67 -18.75
CA ARG A 180 -6.32 9.30 -18.59
C ARG A 180 -5.46 10.44 -18.07
N SER A 181 -5.76 11.68 -18.44
CA SER A 181 -5.04 12.88 -17.98
C SER A 181 -5.37 13.27 -16.54
N LYS A 182 -6.53 12.85 -16.02
CA LYS A 182 -6.99 13.13 -14.64
C LYS A 182 -6.39 12.17 -13.62
N ILE A 183 -5.91 11.00 -14.05
CA ILE A 183 -5.20 10.04 -13.19
C ILE A 183 -3.78 10.56 -12.93
N PHE A 184 -3.46 10.88 -11.68
CA PHE A 184 -2.14 11.38 -11.32
C PHE A 184 -1.07 10.28 -11.34
N HIS A 185 0.13 10.69 -11.73
CA HIS A 185 1.29 9.83 -11.84
C HIS A 185 1.98 9.69 -10.50
N LEU A 186 2.55 8.51 -10.26
CA LEU A 186 3.47 8.31 -9.17
C LEU A 186 4.82 8.91 -9.60
N PRO A 187 5.32 9.96 -8.92
CA PRO A 187 6.49 10.67 -9.40
C PRO A 187 7.66 9.70 -9.55
N PRO A 188 8.37 9.72 -10.70
CA PRO A 188 9.53 8.88 -10.88
C PRO A 188 10.49 9.15 -9.72
N GLN A 189 11.15 8.11 -9.23
CA GLN A 189 12.28 8.32 -8.33
C GLN A 189 13.17 9.33 -9.01
N ASN A 190 13.38 10.51 -8.41
CA ASN A 190 14.42 11.40 -8.86
C ASN A 190 15.70 10.55 -8.91
N THR A 191 16.12 10.18 -10.11
CA THR A 191 17.54 10.10 -10.43
C THR A 191 18.05 11.42 -9.91
N GLY A 192 18.73 11.38 -8.77
CA GLY A 192 19.31 12.60 -8.25
C GLY A 192 20.12 13.14 -9.42
N SER A 193 19.77 14.33 -9.89
CA SER A 193 20.82 15.25 -10.25
C SER A 193 21.70 15.23 -9.01
N GLN A 194 22.83 14.52 -9.09
CA GLN A 194 23.95 14.98 -8.32
C GLN A 194 23.97 16.48 -8.59
N VAL A 195 23.80 17.27 -7.55
CA VAL A 195 24.42 18.59 -7.56
C VAL A 195 25.92 18.29 -7.50
N THR A 196 26.48 17.78 -8.59
CA THR A 196 27.81 18.18 -9.01
C THR A 196 27.62 19.64 -9.38
N GLY A 197 27.77 20.50 -8.38
CA GLY A 197 28.04 21.89 -8.67
C GLY A 197 29.22 21.90 -9.65
N PRO A 198 29.14 22.64 -10.77
CA PRO A 198 30.33 22.87 -11.56
C PRO A 198 31.36 23.55 -10.65
N PRO A 199 32.67 23.27 -10.76
CA PRO A 199 33.67 24.11 -10.13
C PRO A 199 33.51 25.47 -10.83
N THR A 200 32.93 26.45 -10.14
CA THR A 200 32.93 27.81 -10.67
C THR A 200 34.35 28.33 -10.55
N ASP A 201 35.05 28.19 -11.68
CA ASP A 201 36.25 28.91 -12.04
C ASP A 201 36.15 30.37 -11.61
N THR A 202 37.21 30.76 -10.93
CA THR A 202 37.55 32.09 -10.49
C THR A 202 37.40 33.11 -11.63
N ARG A 203 36.47 34.05 -11.48
CA ARG A 203 36.49 35.30 -12.26
C ARG A 203 37.62 36.19 -11.77
N LYS A 204 38.56 36.46 -12.68
CA LYS A 204 39.52 37.56 -12.60
C LYS A 204 38.80 38.89 -12.36
N VAL A 205 39.16 39.59 -11.30
CA VAL A 205 39.20 41.06 -11.26
C VAL A 205 40.56 41.46 -10.70
N LYS A 206 41.14 42.44 -11.38
CA LYS A 206 42.51 42.95 -11.31
C LYS A 206 42.59 44.13 -10.31
N GLU A 207 43.81 44.45 -9.89
CA GLU A 207 44.27 45.57 -9.01
C GLU A 207 44.23 45.23 -7.51
N THR A 208 45.32 45.25 -6.72
CA THR A 208 46.47 46.17 -6.69
C THR A 208 47.64 45.59 -5.85
N ALA A 209 48.89 45.82 -6.32
CA ALA A 209 50.21 45.88 -5.66
C ALA A 209 50.88 44.67 -4.92
N PRO A 210 52.23 44.57 -4.94
CA PRO A 210 52.98 43.33 -4.65
C PRO A 210 53.84 43.40 -3.37
N SER A 211 53.82 42.33 -2.57
CA SER A 211 54.83 41.90 -1.59
C SER A 211 54.27 40.61 -0.96
N SER A 212 54.98 39.58 -0.55
CA SER A 212 56.39 39.32 -0.26
C SER A 212 56.49 37.79 -0.07
N LEU A 213 57.50 37.15 -0.67
CA LEU A 213 58.27 35.97 -0.20
C LEU A 213 57.50 34.89 0.59
N GLU A 214 57.24 33.72 -0.01
CA GLU A 214 58.14 32.55 0.06
C GLU A 214 58.15 31.91 1.46
N SER A 215 57.52 30.73 1.58
CA SER A 215 57.75 29.78 2.66
C SER A 215 57.40 28.38 2.17
N ASP A 216 58.40 27.77 1.53
CA ASP A 216 58.46 26.37 1.11
C ASP A 216 58.32 25.43 2.34
N PRO A 217 57.36 24.47 2.35
CA PRO A 217 57.07 23.61 3.50
C PRO A 217 58.19 22.61 3.89
N LEU A 218 59.33 22.63 3.20
CA LEU A 218 60.49 21.77 3.49
C LEU A 218 61.54 22.41 4.41
N MET A 219 61.50 23.73 4.67
CA MET A 219 62.51 24.42 5.49
C MET A 219 62.26 24.36 7.01
N THR A 220 61.13 23.84 7.47
CA THR A 220 60.80 23.75 8.91
C THR A 220 61.38 22.51 9.61
N MET A 221 61.96 21.55 8.88
CA MET A 221 62.54 20.32 9.48
C MET A 221 64.08 20.29 9.59
N LEU A 222 64.79 21.32 9.11
CA LEU A 222 66.27 21.27 9.05
C LEU A 222 67.01 22.11 10.09
N LEU A 223 66.34 22.90 10.94
CA LEU A 223 67.01 23.68 11.97
C LEU A 223 66.12 23.84 13.21
N ARG A 224 66.30 22.99 14.22
CA ARG A 224 67.07 23.46 15.38
C ARG A 224 67.57 22.32 16.30
N PRO A 225 68.75 22.54 16.90
CA PRO A 225 69.43 21.66 17.85
C PRO A 225 68.90 21.77 19.27
#